data_AF-A0AAP3HEU4-F1
#
_entry.id   AF-A0AAP3HEU4-F1
#
_cell.length_a   1.000
_cell.length_b   1.000
_cell.length_c   1.000
_cell.angle_alpha   90.00
_cell.angle_beta   90.00
_cell.angle_gamma   90.00
#
_symmetry.space_group_name_H-M   'P 1'
#
loop_
_entity.id
_entity.type
_entity.pdbx_description
1 polymer ?
#
loop_
_entity_poly.entity_id
_entity_poly.type
_entity_poly.pdbx_seq_one_letter_code
_entity_poly.pdbx_strand_id
1 'polypeptide(L)'
;MNNTETDDAFNELNNLLQLLLPELNAFKDLVKDMAKVDSPYQKSFNHIVILLNMTESQIQSNIDIQKTIILIVKELNSFSQILDKISTDHDVIELYSKGDLLDKCVNLQTNLIKKFGSS
;
A
#
# COMPACT_ATOMS: atom_id res chain seq x y z
N MET A 1 -25.80 24.74 -14.75
CA MET A 1 -24.63 25.05 -13.89
C MET A 1 -24.46 23.87 -12.94
N ASN A 2 -23.21 23.44 -12.69
CA ASN A 2 -22.74 22.39 -11.76
C ASN A 2 -22.28 21.02 -12.32
N ASN A 3 -21.69 20.95 -13.53
CA ASN A 3 -20.96 19.73 -13.95
C ASN A 3 -19.42 19.86 -13.88
N THR A 4 -18.86 21.07 -13.82
CA THR A 4 -17.40 21.27 -13.88
C THR A 4 -16.68 20.91 -12.59
N GLU A 5 -17.25 21.23 -11.41
CA GLU A 5 -16.60 20.95 -10.12
C GLU A 5 -16.50 19.46 -9.79
N THR A 6 -17.46 18.66 -10.26
CA THR A 6 -17.49 17.21 -10.03
C THR A 6 -16.49 16.48 -10.93
N ASP A 7 -16.35 16.96 -12.17
CA ASP A 7 -15.37 16.44 -13.13
C ASP A 7 -13.94 16.79 -12.70
N ASP A 8 -13.71 17.99 -12.16
CA ASP A 8 -12.39 18.42 -11.67
C ASP A 8 -11.93 17.59 -10.45
N ALA A 9 -12.80 17.39 -9.46
CA ALA A 9 -12.49 16.56 -8.29
C ALA A 9 -12.26 15.08 -8.67
N PHE A 10 -13.03 14.56 -9.62
CA PHE A 10 -12.83 13.20 -10.14
C PHE A 10 -11.48 13.07 -10.85
N ASN A 11 -11.13 14.04 -11.69
CA ASN A 11 -9.86 14.07 -12.41
C ASN A 11 -8.66 14.18 -11.45
N GLU A 12 -8.78 14.97 -10.39
CA GLU A 12 -7.75 15.08 -9.35
C GLU A 12 -7.54 13.75 -8.62
N LEU A 13 -8.62 13.10 -8.19
CA LEU A 13 -8.55 11.78 -7.57
C LEU A 13 -7.93 10.73 -8.50
N ASN A 14 -8.27 10.77 -9.79
CA ASN A 14 -7.69 9.89 -10.79
C ASN A 14 -6.19 10.14 -10.96
N ASN A 15 -5.78 11.39 -11.04
CA ASN A 15 -4.36 11.75 -11.11
C ASN A 15 -3.58 11.27 -9.88
N LEU A 16 -4.15 11.44 -8.67
CA LEU A 16 -3.55 10.93 -7.43
C LEU A 16 -3.41 9.41 -7.46
N LEU A 17 -4.43 8.69 -7.94
CA LEU A 17 -4.38 7.24 -8.07
C LEU A 17 -3.31 6.80 -9.07
N GLN A 18 -3.16 7.48 -10.21
CA GLN A 18 -2.10 7.19 -11.19
C GLN A 18 -0.70 7.39 -10.60
N LEU A 19 -0.48 8.45 -9.81
CA LEU A 19 0.79 8.69 -9.13
C LEU A 19 1.13 7.61 -8.10
N LEU A 20 0.09 6.99 -7.52
CA LEU A 20 0.20 5.96 -6.49
C LEU A 20 0.44 4.56 -7.08
N LEU A 21 0.00 4.28 -8.32
CA LEU A 21 0.08 2.95 -8.95
C LEU A 21 1.46 2.26 -8.85
N PRO A 22 2.59 2.93 -9.15
CA PRO A 22 3.91 2.29 -9.01
C PRO A 22 4.19 1.85 -7.57
N GLU A 23 3.74 2.63 -6.60
CA GLU A 23 3.94 2.32 -5.18
C GLU A 23 2.99 1.24 -4.70
N LEU A 24 1.79 1.14 -5.27
CA LEU A 24 0.90 0.00 -5.02
C LEU A 24 1.51 -1.30 -5.53
N ASN A 25 2.17 -1.28 -6.70
CA ASN A 25 2.85 -2.48 -7.20
C ASN A 25 4.02 -2.88 -6.30
N ALA A 26 4.87 -1.92 -5.91
CA ALA A 26 5.95 -2.17 -4.94
C ALA A 26 5.41 -2.69 -3.59
N PHE A 27 4.30 -2.13 -3.11
CA PHE A 27 3.60 -2.59 -1.92
C PHE A 27 3.12 -4.04 -2.04
N LYS A 28 2.50 -4.41 -3.18
CA LYS A 28 2.03 -5.78 -3.40
C LYS A 28 3.16 -6.80 -3.35
N ASP A 29 4.28 -6.50 -3.99
CA ASP A 29 5.43 -7.40 -4.00
C ASP A 29 6.07 -7.50 -2.62
N LEU A 30 6.14 -6.37 -1.90
CA LEU A 30 6.62 -6.35 -0.53
C LEU A 30 5.76 -7.20 0.41
N VAL A 31 4.43 -7.06 0.35
CA VAL A 31 3.51 -7.89 1.16
C VAL A 31 3.69 -9.38 0.85
N LYS A 32 3.86 -9.75 -0.43
CA LYS A 32 4.12 -11.15 -0.82
C LYS A 32 5.43 -11.68 -0.25
N ASP A 33 6.48 -10.86 -0.25
CA ASP A 33 7.76 -11.25 0.31
C ASP A 33 7.70 -11.36 1.84
N MET A 34 7.04 -10.41 2.51
CA MET A 34 6.78 -10.43 3.95
C MET A 34 5.96 -11.66 4.39
N ALA A 35 5.04 -12.13 3.54
CA ALA A 35 4.22 -13.31 3.77
C ALA A 35 4.98 -14.65 3.60
N LYS A 36 6.21 -14.63 3.06
CA LYS A 36 7.08 -15.82 2.97
C LYS A 36 7.96 -16.01 4.20
N VAL A 37 8.12 -14.98 5.02
CA VAL A 37 8.91 -15.05 6.25
C VAL A 37 8.17 -15.96 7.25
N ASP A 38 8.86 -17.00 7.72
CA ASP A 38 8.35 -17.90 8.75
C ASP A 38 8.36 -17.17 10.10
N SER A 39 7.23 -16.55 10.43
CA SER A 39 7.06 -15.77 11.65
C SER A 39 5.61 -15.83 12.15
N PRO A 40 5.36 -15.45 13.42
CA PRO A 40 4.00 -15.29 13.93
C PRO A 40 3.12 -14.31 13.12
N TYR A 41 3.74 -13.38 12.37
CA TYR A 41 3.03 -12.37 11.58
C TYR A 41 2.75 -12.81 10.13
N GLN A 42 3.29 -13.93 9.67
CA GLN A 42 3.12 -14.43 8.30
C GLN A 42 1.66 -14.40 7.83
N LYS A 43 0.74 -14.92 8.65
CA LYS A 43 -0.70 -14.95 8.35
C LYS A 43 -1.33 -13.56 8.26
N SER A 44 -0.79 -12.58 8.98
CA SER A 44 -1.30 -11.20 8.94
C SER A 44 -1.08 -10.56 7.58
N PHE A 45 0.06 -10.83 6.93
CA PHE A 45 0.32 -10.37 5.55
C PHE A 45 -0.55 -11.10 4.52
N ASN A 46 -0.82 -12.40 4.73
CA ASN A 46 -1.77 -13.15 3.88
C ASN A 46 -3.19 -12.59 3.92
N HIS A 47 -3.58 -11.81 4.93
CA HIS A 47 -4.89 -11.18 5.00
C HIS A 47 -4.99 -9.87 4.21
N ILE A 48 -3.86 -9.31 3.75
CA ILE A 48 -3.82 -8.14 2.85
C ILE A 48 -4.10 -8.64 1.42
N VAL A 49 -5.33 -9.01 1.12
CA VAL A 49 -5.69 -9.78 -0.09
C VAL A 49 -6.22 -8.90 -1.22
N ILE A 50 -6.96 -7.84 -0.89
CA ILE A 50 -7.75 -7.10 -1.88
C ILE A 50 -6.84 -6.37 -2.87
N LEU A 51 -5.85 -5.63 -2.38
CA LEU A 51 -4.88 -4.96 -3.26
C LEU A 51 -4.04 -5.95 -4.05
N LEU A 52 -3.64 -7.08 -3.45
CA LEU A 52 -2.86 -8.11 -4.13
C LEU A 52 -3.60 -8.72 -5.33
N ASN A 53 -4.92 -8.80 -5.25
CA ASN A 53 -5.77 -9.41 -6.28
C ASN A 53 -6.32 -8.42 -7.31
N MET A 54 -6.22 -7.11 -7.08
CA MET A 54 -6.59 -6.10 -8.07
C MET A 54 -5.46 -5.94 -9.09
N THR A 55 -5.76 -6.13 -10.37
CA THR A 55 -4.87 -5.76 -11.47
C THR A 55 -4.79 -4.24 -11.61
N GLU A 56 -3.71 -3.73 -12.20
CA GLU A 56 -3.56 -2.31 -12.51
C GLU A 56 -4.72 -1.80 -13.40
N SER A 57 -5.12 -2.60 -14.39
CA SER A 57 -6.30 -2.31 -15.22
C SER A 57 -7.59 -2.18 -14.40
N GLN A 58 -7.81 -3.02 -13.39
CA GLN A 58 -8.98 -2.92 -12.51
C GLN A 58 -8.95 -1.70 -11.59
N ILE A 59 -7.76 -1.27 -11.16
CA ILE A 59 -7.59 -0.04 -10.38
C ILE A 59 -7.93 1.18 -11.25
N GLN A 60 -7.46 1.19 -12.50
CA GLN A 60 -7.68 2.28 -13.45
C GLN A 60 -9.10 2.32 -14.01
N SER A 61 -9.74 1.16 -14.21
CA SER A 61 -11.09 1.06 -14.77
C SER A 61 -12.19 1.17 -13.71
N ASN A 62 -11.84 1.36 -12.43
CA ASN A 62 -12.85 1.33 -11.37
C ASN A 62 -13.73 2.58 -11.44
N ILE A 63 -15.00 2.37 -11.76
CA ILE A 63 -16.04 3.39 -11.79
C ILE A 63 -16.21 4.04 -10.40
N ASP A 64 -15.77 3.36 -9.33
CA ASP A 64 -15.78 3.87 -7.96
C ASP A 64 -14.36 4.09 -7.42
N ILE A 65 -13.75 5.19 -7.89
CA ILE A 65 -12.41 5.61 -7.47
C ILE A 65 -12.32 5.86 -5.96
N GLN A 66 -13.37 6.39 -5.35
CA GLN A 66 -13.41 6.66 -3.91
C GLN A 66 -13.32 5.38 -3.10
N LYS A 67 -14.11 4.34 -3.45
CA LYS A 67 -14.00 3.03 -2.81
C LYS A 67 -12.61 2.43 -2.98
N THR A 68 -12.00 2.59 -4.15
CA THR A 68 -10.64 2.09 -4.41
C THR A 68 -9.62 2.75 -3.49
N ILE A 69 -9.68 4.08 -3.34
CA ILE A 69 -8.80 4.83 -2.44
C ILE A 69 -9.03 4.41 -0.98
N ILE A 70 -10.28 4.29 -0.53
CA ILE A 70 -10.60 3.85 0.84
C ILE A 70 -10.00 2.47 1.12
N LEU A 71 -10.12 1.54 0.17
CA LEU A 71 -9.52 0.21 0.29
C LEU A 71 -7.99 0.29 0.37
N ILE A 72 -7.36 1.08 -0.50
CA ILE A 72 -5.91 1.29 -0.48
C ILE A 72 -5.44 1.76 0.89
N VAL A 73 -6.09 2.79 1.44
CA VAL A 73 -5.77 3.36 2.76
C VAL A 73 -5.93 2.31 3.85
N LYS A 74 -7.00 1.53 3.83
CA LYS A 74 -7.25 0.47 4.83
C LYS A 74 -6.15 -0.60 4.83
N GLU A 75 -5.72 -1.04 3.66
CA GLU A 75 -4.67 -2.06 3.53
C GLU A 75 -3.30 -1.51 3.94
N LEU A 76 -2.96 -0.27 3.55
CA LEU A 76 -1.73 0.39 4.00
C LEU A 76 -1.68 0.56 5.52
N ASN A 77 -2.81 0.94 6.13
CA ASN A 77 -2.91 1.06 7.58
C ASN A 77 -2.74 -0.31 8.27
N SER A 78 -3.36 -1.35 7.73
CA SER A 78 -3.23 -2.72 8.25
C SER A 78 -1.79 -3.21 8.16
N PHE A 79 -1.11 -2.91 7.04
CA PHE A 79 0.32 -3.19 6.87
C PHE A 79 1.17 -2.45 7.90
N SER A 80 0.95 -1.14 8.09
CA SER A 80 1.68 -0.34 9.09
C SER A 80 1.56 -0.93 10.50
N GLN A 81 0.36 -1.36 10.90
CA GLN A 81 0.14 -1.99 12.20
C GLN A 81 0.90 -3.32 12.37
N ILE A 82 1.12 -4.06 11.28
CA ILE A 82 1.93 -5.29 11.32
C ILE A 82 3.41 -4.91 11.46
N LEU A 83 3.88 -3.90 10.72
CA LEU A 83 5.25 -3.41 10.84
C LEU A 83 5.58 -2.87 12.23
N ASP A 84 4.65 -2.15 12.85
CA ASP A 84 4.82 -1.65 14.22
C ASP A 84 4.99 -2.81 15.22
N LYS A 85 4.27 -3.92 15.01
CA LYS A 85 4.46 -5.11 15.85
C LYS A 85 5.82 -5.75 15.62
N ILE A 86 6.22 -5.94 14.36
CA ILE A 86 7.52 -6.51 14.00
C ILE A 86 8.67 -5.66 14.56
N SER A 87 8.58 -4.33 14.48
CA SER A 87 9.66 -3.44 14.94
C SER A 87 9.85 -3.44 16.46
N THR A 88 8.83 -3.85 17.21
CA THR A 88 8.88 -4.00 18.68
C THR A 88 9.21 -5.42 19.15
N ASP A 89 9.12 -6.41 18.25
CA ASP A 89 9.42 -7.81 18.52
C ASP A 89 10.89 -8.11 18.19
N HIS A 90 11.72 -8.18 19.23
CA HIS A 90 13.16 -8.28 19.11
C HIS A 90 13.61 -9.63 18.52
N ASP A 91 12.83 -10.69 18.70
CA ASP A 91 13.15 -12.03 18.19
C ASP A 91 12.77 -12.16 16.71
N VAL A 92 11.80 -11.35 16.27
CA VAL A 92 11.24 -11.43 14.91
C VAL A 92 11.83 -10.39 13.97
N ILE A 93 12.28 -9.24 14.46
CA ILE A 93 12.83 -8.16 13.61
C ILE A 93 13.98 -8.66 12.73
N GLU A 94 14.86 -9.54 13.24
CA GLU A 94 15.98 -10.09 12.48
C GLU A 94 15.51 -10.95 11.29
N LEU A 95 14.38 -11.65 11.43
CA LEU A 95 13.80 -12.46 10.36
C LEU A 95 13.38 -11.61 9.16
N TYR A 96 12.91 -10.39 9.43
CA TYR A 96 12.48 -9.42 8.42
C TYR A 96 13.61 -8.52 7.92
N SER A 97 14.67 -8.33 8.71
CA SER A 97 15.90 -7.67 8.25
C SER A 97 16.66 -8.52 7.23
N LYS A 98 16.54 -9.86 7.31
CA LYS A 98 17.13 -10.77 6.31
C LYS A 98 16.38 -10.63 4.97
N GLY A 99 17.08 -10.10 3.96
CA GLY A 99 16.51 -9.86 2.62
C GLY A 99 16.02 -8.43 2.40
N ASP A 100 16.48 -7.48 3.21
CA ASP A 100 16.25 -6.04 3.08
C ASP A 100 14.76 -5.66 3.08
N LEU A 101 13.89 -6.47 3.70
CA LEU A 101 12.44 -6.23 3.65
C LEU A 101 12.06 -4.98 4.43
N LEU A 102 12.71 -4.74 5.57
CA LEU A 102 12.52 -3.51 6.34
C LEU A 102 13.03 -2.28 5.58
N ASP A 103 14.15 -2.38 4.86
CA ASP A 103 14.66 -1.30 4.02
C ASP A 103 13.71 -1.01 2.84
N LYS A 104 13.11 -2.06 2.25
CA LYS A 104 12.06 -1.92 1.24
C LYS A 104 10.81 -1.22 1.80
N CYS A 105 10.43 -1.46 3.06
CA CYS A 105 9.37 -0.69 3.73
C CYS A 105 9.72 0.79 3.83
N VAL A 106 10.93 1.10 4.29
CA VAL A 106 11.42 2.48 4.43
C VAL A 106 11.45 3.18 3.08
N ASN A 107 11.89 2.49 2.02
CA ASN A 107 11.90 3.01 0.66
C ASN A 107 10.49 3.31 0.15
N LEU A 108 9.54 2.39 0.35
CA LEU A 108 8.14 2.59 -0.01
C LEU A 108 7.55 3.82 0.72
N GLN A 109 7.77 3.90 2.04
CA GLN A 109 7.32 5.04 2.85
C GLN A 109 7.94 6.35 2.35
N THR A 110 9.24 6.36 2.08
CA THR A 110 9.96 7.53 1.57
C THR A 110 9.40 7.98 0.22
N ASN A 111 9.12 7.04 -0.69
CA ASN A 111 8.54 7.36 -1.99
C ASN A 111 7.13 7.95 -1.86
N LEU A 112 6.30 7.38 -0.98
CA LEU A 112 4.96 7.92 -0.69
C LEU A 112 5.04 9.33 -0.10
N ILE A 113 5.93 9.58 0.87
CA ILE A 113 6.12 10.91 1.47
C ILE A 113 6.65 11.92 0.44
N LYS A 114 7.60 11.54 -0.43
CA LYS A 114 8.09 12.42 -1.49
C LYS A 114 6.99 12.83 -2.46
N LYS A 115 6.07 11.91 -2.78
CA LYS A 115 4.97 12.15 -3.73
C LYS A 115 3.81 12.92 -3.11
N PHE A 116 3.48 12.69 -1.85
CA PHE A 116 2.23 13.16 -1.24
C PHE A 116 2.42 13.92 0.09
N GLY A 117 3.58 13.81 0.74
CA GLY A 117 3.88 14.41 2.04
C GLY A 117 4.50 15.79 1.99
N SER A 118 4.76 16.32 0.79
CA SER A 118 5.16 17.72 0.59
C SER A 118 3.90 18.56 0.34
N SER A 119 3.09 18.76 1.39
CA SER A 119 1.98 19.72 1.42
C SER A 119 2.25 20.75 2.51
#